data_AF-A0A4U3CGA6-F1
#
_entry.id   AF-A0A4U3CGA6-F1
#
_cell.length_a   1.000
_cell.length_b   1.000
_cell.length_c   1.000
_cell.angle_alpha   90.00
_cell.angle_beta   90.00
_cell.angle_gamma   90.00
#
_symmetry.space_group_name_H-M   'P 1'
#
loop_
_entity.id
_entity.type
_entity.pdbx_description
1 polymer ?
#
loop_
_entity_poly.entity_id
_entity_poly.type
_entity_poly.pdbx_seq_one_letter_code
_entity_poly.pdbx_strand_id
1 'polypeptide(L)'
;MLSGLVSGRVSPADASVTTLPAPSGARAAVVGGTAWHVVAADVDADWVAAQVADDPIAAPLGARFLSALADRIGAEPGVLDAVLLAPPLPGGARDLVPVELEHPRVDRALLYRADVGVWASADGTGMLTLGRGVAGRLEVSLEVEPGSRSRGRGTALALAARSLATEAVWAQVAPANTASLRAFLAAGYRPVGAEVLFGP
;
A
#
# COMPACT_ATOMS: atom_id res chain seq x y z
N MET A 1 -7.10 -0.40 14.26
CA MET A 1 -6.29 0.66 13.60
C MET A 1 -6.74 0.95 12.17
N LEU A 2 -6.67 0.00 11.23
CA LEU A 2 -7.12 0.20 9.83
C LEU A 2 -8.57 0.69 9.73
N SER A 3 -9.49 0.10 10.51
CA SER A 3 -10.88 0.56 10.60
C SER A 3 -11.02 2.02 11.06
N GLY A 4 -10.11 2.48 11.92
CA GLY A 4 -10.00 3.89 12.32
C GLY A 4 -9.69 4.79 11.14
N LEU A 5 -8.64 4.46 10.38
CA LEU A 5 -8.24 5.19 9.18
C LEU A 5 -9.35 5.23 8.10
N VAL A 6 -10.07 4.11 7.90
CA VAL A 6 -11.25 4.05 7.03
C VAL A 6 -12.32 5.05 7.47
N SER A 7 -12.65 5.07 8.76
CA SER A 7 -13.62 6.03 9.33
C SER A 7 -13.09 7.46 9.46
N GLY A 8 -11.83 7.74 9.09
CA GLY A 8 -11.19 9.04 9.27
C GLY A 8 -10.82 9.39 10.71
N ARG A 9 -10.84 8.41 11.63
CA ARG A 9 -10.34 8.59 13.00
C ARG A 9 -8.81 8.70 12.97
N VAL A 10 -8.29 9.73 13.61
CA VAL A 10 -6.86 9.95 13.78
C VAL A 10 -6.42 9.18 15.01
N SER A 11 -5.41 8.31 14.87
CA SER A 11 -4.77 7.69 16.02
C SER A 11 -4.11 8.77 16.88
N PRO A 12 -4.01 8.60 18.22
CA PRO A 12 -3.24 9.49 19.07
C PRO A 12 -1.82 9.67 18.52
N ALA A 13 -1.34 10.91 18.52
CA ALA A 13 0.02 11.26 18.12
C ALA A 13 0.94 11.18 19.35
N ASP A 14 1.07 9.99 19.93
CA ASP A 14 1.68 9.71 21.24
C ASP A 14 3.07 9.07 21.16
N ALA A 15 3.65 9.04 19.95
CA ALA A 15 4.90 8.37 19.63
C ALA A 15 4.89 6.86 19.93
N SER A 16 3.72 6.24 19.91
CA SER A 16 3.60 4.79 20.12
C SER A 16 4.25 3.98 19.01
N VAL A 17 4.89 2.87 19.39
CA VAL A 17 5.37 1.83 18.48
C VAL A 17 4.75 0.51 18.93
N THR A 18 3.81 -0.01 18.14
CA THR A 18 3.13 -1.28 18.43
C THR A 18 3.79 -2.41 17.67
N THR A 19 4.19 -3.48 18.36
CA THR A 19 4.73 -4.69 17.71
C THR A 19 3.61 -5.71 17.49
N LEU A 20 3.55 -6.29 16.30
CA LEU A 20 2.62 -7.36 15.91
C LEU A 20 3.39 -8.49 15.20
N PRO A 21 2.82 -9.70 15.08
CA PRO A 21 3.38 -10.74 14.20
C PRO A 21 3.45 -10.29 12.73
N ALA A 22 4.27 -10.98 11.95
CA ALA A 22 4.36 -10.74 10.50
C ALA A 22 2.99 -10.93 9.80
N PRO A 23 2.64 -10.08 8.82
CA PRO A 23 1.39 -10.24 8.08
C PRO A 23 1.49 -11.36 7.04
N SER A 24 0.36 -11.96 6.66
CA SER A 24 0.33 -12.94 5.57
C SER A 24 0.88 -12.34 4.26
N GLY A 25 1.76 -13.08 3.57
CA GLY A 25 2.33 -12.66 2.27
C GLY A 25 3.54 -11.73 2.35
N ALA A 26 4.07 -11.43 3.55
CA ALA A 26 5.29 -10.66 3.73
C ALA A 26 6.02 -11.10 5.01
N ARG A 27 7.36 -10.99 5.05
CA ARG A 27 8.14 -11.33 6.26
C ARG A 27 8.06 -10.27 7.35
N ALA A 28 7.80 -9.04 6.96
CA ALA A 28 7.53 -7.94 7.87
C ALA A 28 6.82 -6.78 7.16
N ALA A 29 6.18 -5.93 7.95
CA ALA A 29 5.69 -4.63 7.52
C ALA A 29 5.99 -3.59 8.60
N VAL A 30 6.49 -2.43 8.21
CA VAL A 30 6.59 -1.26 9.11
C VAL A 30 5.70 -0.18 8.57
N VAL A 31 4.72 0.25 9.38
CA VAL A 31 3.70 1.22 9.01
C VAL A 31 3.74 2.38 10.00
N GLY A 32 3.67 3.60 9.50
CA GLY A 32 3.68 4.80 10.34
C GLY A 32 2.68 5.85 9.86
N GLY A 33 2.22 6.67 10.79
CA GLY A 33 1.48 7.89 10.51
C GLY A 33 1.93 9.00 11.46
N THR A 34 1.05 9.94 11.75
CA THR A 34 1.38 11.09 12.62
C THR A 34 1.71 10.64 14.04
N ALA A 35 3.01 10.46 14.32
CA ALA A 35 3.56 10.03 15.61
C ALA A 35 2.91 8.76 16.19
N TRP A 36 2.65 7.76 15.33
CA TRP A 36 2.32 6.39 15.72
C TRP A 36 2.93 5.44 14.70
N HIS A 37 3.28 4.22 15.15
CA HIS A 37 3.92 3.21 14.33
C HIS A 37 3.45 1.80 14.67
N VAL A 38 3.54 0.92 13.68
CA VAL A 38 3.38 -0.52 13.82
C VAL A 38 4.59 -1.20 13.18
N VAL A 39 5.23 -2.09 13.92
CA VAL A 39 6.23 -3.03 13.43
C VAL A 39 5.60 -4.41 13.45
N ALA A 40 5.15 -4.89 12.30
CA ALA A 40 4.57 -6.22 12.15
C ALA A 40 5.66 -7.18 11.65
N ALA A 41 6.32 -7.90 12.56
CA ALA A 41 7.42 -8.82 12.27
C ALA A 41 7.52 -9.87 13.38
N ASP A 42 7.98 -11.07 13.05
CA ASP A 42 8.18 -12.15 14.03
C ASP A 42 9.52 -11.98 14.78
N VAL A 43 9.64 -10.86 15.50
CA VAL A 43 10.80 -10.47 16.31
C VAL A 43 10.36 -10.10 17.72
N ASP A 44 11.32 -10.10 18.65
CA ASP A 44 11.08 -9.68 20.04
C ASP A 44 10.68 -8.20 20.13
N ALA A 45 9.60 -7.91 20.86
CA ALA A 45 9.11 -6.56 21.07
C ALA A 45 10.10 -5.70 21.88
N ASP A 46 10.85 -6.28 22.82
CA ASP A 46 11.86 -5.56 23.60
C ASP A 46 13.04 -5.13 22.73
N TRP A 47 13.38 -5.95 21.73
CA TRP A 47 14.38 -5.58 20.72
C TRP A 47 13.90 -4.38 19.89
N VAL A 48 12.64 -4.39 19.42
CA VAL A 48 12.06 -3.25 18.69
C VAL A 48 12.10 -1.99 19.54
N ALA A 49 11.65 -2.08 20.80
CA ALA A 49 11.64 -0.96 21.74
C ALA A 49 13.04 -0.36 21.94
N ALA A 50 14.06 -1.21 22.08
CA ALA A 50 15.44 -0.75 22.19
C ALA A 50 15.95 -0.04 20.93
N GLN A 51 15.60 -0.51 19.73
CA GLN A 51 16.03 0.09 18.46
C GLN A 51 15.46 1.49 18.22
N VAL A 52 14.28 1.80 18.79
CA VAL A 52 13.55 3.05 18.53
C VAL A 52 13.57 4.00 19.73
N ALA A 53 14.21 3.62 20.84
CA ALA A 53 14.19 4.35 22.11
C ALA A 53 14.66 5.81 22.01
N ASP A 54 15.67 6.08 21.18
CA ASP A 54 16.23 7.43 21.01
C ASP A 54 15.29 8.37 20.26
N ASP A 55 14.49 7.85 19.32
CA ASP A 55 13.53 8.63 18.54
C ASP A 55 12.36 7.74 18.06
N PRO A 56 11.32 7.55 18.89
CA PRO A 56 10.19 6.69 18.54
C PRO A 56 9.31 7.27 17.41
N ILE A 57 9.58 8.50 16.95
CA ILE A 57 8.86 9.12 15.85
C ILE A 57 9.59 8.87 14.52
N ALA A 58 10.88 9.16 14.41
CA ALA A 58 11.60 9.01 13.15
C ALA A 58 12.20 7.62 12.96
N ALA A 59 12.58 6.93 14.04
CA ALA A 59 13.34 5.68 13.95
C ALA A 59 12.62 4.55 13.22
N PRO A 60 11.32 4.25 13.43
CA PRO A 60 10.70 3.06 12.85
C PRO A 60 10.74 2.98 11.32
N LEU A 61 10.56 4.11 10.61
CA LEU A 61 10.67 4.18 9.15
C LEU A 61 12.05 4.69 8.68
N GLY A 62 12.98 4.86 9.61
CA GLY A 62 14.34 5.31 9.33
C GLY A 62 15.20 4.18 8.77
N ALA A 63 16.16 4.54 7.91
CA ALA A 63 17.05 3.59 7.25
C ALA A 63 17.77 2.65 8.22
N ARG A 64 18.23 3.15 9.38
CA ARG A 64 18.94 2.33 10.38
C ARG A 64 18.07 1.21 10.95
N PHE A 65 16.83 1.53 11.33
CA PHE A 65 15.91 0.53 11.86
C PHE A 65 15.53 -0.49 10.78
N LEU A 66 15.20 -0.02 9.58
CA LEU A 66 14.81 -0.89 8.46
C LEU A 66 15.94 -1.86 8.08
N SER A 67 17.20 -1.40 8.05
CA SER A 67 18.37 -2.28 7.84
C SER A 67 18.57 -3.26 9.00
N ALA A 68 18.45 -2.83 10.25
CA ALA A 68 18.59 -3.73 11.39
C ALA A 68 17.49 -4.81 11.42
N LEU A 69 16.27 -4.44 11.05
CA LEU A 69 15.16 -5.38 10.88
C LEU A 69 15.44 -6.35 9.73
N ALA A 70 15.96 -5.86 8.60
CA ALA A 70 16.35 -6.68 7.46
C ALA A 70 17.35 -7.78 7.84
N ASP A 71 18.42 -7.41 8.54
CA ASP A 71 19.42 -8.33 9.06
C ASP A 71 18.80 -9.36 10.02
N ARG A 72 17.86 -8.90 10.87
CA ARG A 72 17.20 -9.73 11.87
C ARG A 72 16.29 -10.80 11.28
N ILE A 73 15.60 -10.50 10.18
CA ILE A 73 14.62 -11.40 9.55
C ILE A 73 15.12 -12.05 8.25
N GLY A 74 16.32 -11.67 7.79
CA GLY A 74 16.92 -12.17 6.55
C GLY A 74 16.14 -11.79 5.29
N ALA A 75 15.59 -10.57 5.25
CA ALA A 75 14.78 -10.08 4.14
C ALA A 75 15.03 -8.60 3.89
N GLU A 76 15.13 -8.20 2.63
CA GLU A 76 15.38 -6.80 2.27
C GLU A 76 14.11 -5.94 2.45
N PRO A 77 14.26 -4.67 2.89
CA PRO A 77 13.15 -3.74 2.90
C PRO A 77 12.76 -3.38 1.46
N GLY A 78 11.46 -3.35 1.21
CA GLY A 78 10.91 -2.81 -0.02
C GLY A 78 11.00 -1.28 -0.09
N VAL A 79 10.20 -0.72 -0.99
CA VAL A 79 10.10 0.74 -1.16
C VAL A 79 9.35 1.33 0.03
N LEU A 80 9.81 2.48 0.52
CA LEU A 80 9.03 3.34 1.42
C LEU A 80 7.94 4.02 0.61
N ASP A 81 6.71 3.53 0.77
CA ASP A 81 5.54 3.96 0.02
C ASP A 81 4.68 4.88 0.87
N ALA A 82 4.09 5.90 0.24
CA ALA A 82 2.95 6.60 0.81
C ALA A 82 1.74 5.67 0.77
N VAL A 83 1.05 5.52 1.90
CA VAL A 83 -0.19 4.74 2.00
C VAL A 83 -1.36 5.69 1.78
N LEU A 84 -2.12 5.41 0.74
CA LEU A 84 -3.27 6.20 0.31
C LEU A 84 -4.55 5.38 0.48
N LEU A 85 -5.65 6.09 0.74
CA LEU A 85 -6.96 5.48 1.01
C LEU A 85 -8.08 6.26 0.31
N ALA A 86 -9.03 5.56 -0.29
CA ALA A 86 -10.27 6.14 -0.78
C ALA A 86 -11.50 5.30 -0.42
N PRO A 87 -12.66 5.93 -0.14
CA PRO A 87 -13.91 5.20 -0.05
C PRO A 87 -14.35 4.69 -1.43
N PRO A 88 -15.22 3.66 -1.49
CA PRO A 88 -15.81 3.20 -2.74
C PRO A 88 -16.59 4.34 -3.40
N LEU A 89 -16.69 4.30 -4.73
CA LEU A 89 -17.39 5.30 -5.54
C LEU A 89 -18.36 4.60 -6.51
N PRO A 90 -19.53 4.16 -6.04
CA PRO A 90 -20.52 3.49 -6.88
C PRO A 90 -20.92 4.35 -8.08
N GLY A 91 -21.05 3.73 -9.26
CA GLY A 91 -21.55 4.41 -10.47
C GLY A 91 -20.53 5.23 -11.28
N GLY A 92 -19.24 5.20 -10.94
CA GLY A 92 -18.20 5.79 -11.80
C GLY A 92 -18.04 5.02 -13.12
N ALA A 93 -17.64 5.72 -14.20
CA ALA A 93 -17.51 5.16 -15.55
C ALA A 93 -16.52 3.97 -15.62
N ARG A 94 -16.90 2.92 -16.36
CA ARG A 94 -16.30 1.57 -16.32
C ARG A 94 -15.89 1.04 -17.70
N ASP A 95 -14.93 1.69 -18.34
CA ASP A 95 -14.33 1.13 -19.57
C ASP A 95 -13.24 0.10 -19.22
N LEU A 96 -13.55 -0.82 -18.31
CA LEU A 96 -12.66 -1.89 -17.85
C LEU A 96 -13.39 -3.23 -17.88
N VAL A 97 -12.74 -4.24 -18.43
CA VAL A 97 -13.24 -5.61 -18.47
C VAL A 97 -12.34 -6.53 -17.64
N PRO A 98 -12.89 -7.52 -16.93
CA PRO A 98 -12.09 -8.56 -16.29
C PRO A 98 -11.25 -9.31 -17.33
N VAL A 99 -10.00 -9.59 -17.01
CA VAL A 99 -9.08 -10.32 -17.91
C VAL A 99 -8.21 -11.28 -17.11
N GLU A 100 -7.70 -12.31 -17.79
CA GLU A 100 -6.52 -13.07 -17.34
C GLU A 100 -5.33 -12.57 -18.17
N LEU A 101 -4.27 -12.13 -17.50
CA LEU A 101 -3.13 -11.48 -18.14
C LEU A 101 -1.84 -11.86 -17.44
N GLU A 102 -0.87 -12.37 -18.20
CA GLU A 102 0.51 -12.51 -17.75
C GLU A 102 1.19 -11.14 -17.86
N HIS A 103 1.57 -10.57 -16.72
CA HIS A 103 2.20 -9.25 -16.66
C HIS A 103 2.98 -9.10 -15.34
N PRO A 104 4.18 -8.46 -15.33
CA PRO A 104 4.97 -8.31 -14.09
C PRO A 104 4.21 -7.66 -12.93
N ARG A 105 3.23 -6.80 -13.24
CA ARG A 105 2.35 -6.17 -12.25
C ARG A 105 1.35 -7.15 -11.62
N VAL A 106 0.86 -8.12 -12.41
CA VAL A 106 -0.03 -9.19 -11.93
C VAL A 106 0.78 -10.17 -11.09
N ASP A 107 1.97 -10.57 -11.53
CA ASP A 107 2.88 -11.45 -10.77
C ASP A 107 3.20 -10.85 -9.39
N ARG A 108 3.54 -9.55 -9.37
CA ARG A 108 3.77 -8.84 -8.11
C ARG A 108 2.51 -8.77 -7.25
N ALA A 109 1.32 -8.57 -7.83
CA ALA A 109 0.07 -8.60 -7.04
C ALA A 109 -0.17 -9.98 -6.42
N LEU A 110 0.01 -11.06 -7.19
CA LEU A 110 -0.16 -12.44 -6.71
C LEU A 110 0.85 -12.83 -5.63
N LEU A 111 2.05 -12.26 -5.65
CA LEU A 111 3.07 -12.50 -4.63
C LEU A 111 2.68 -11.96 -3.25
N TYR A 112 2.01 -10.81 -3.19
CA TYR A 112 1.73 -10.10 -1.92
C TYR A 112 0.26 -10.11 -1.51
N ARG A 113 -0.65 -10.60 -2.36
CA ARG A 113 -2.10 -10.48 -2.14
C ARG A 113 -2.84 -11.78 -2.45
N ALA A 114 -3.87 -12.03 -1.67
CA ALA A 114 -4.89 -13.03 -1.99
C ALA A 114 -6.02 -12.42 -2.84
N ASP A 115 -6.87 -13.27 -3.41
CA ASP A 115 -8.10 -12.88 -4.13
C ASP A 115 -7.87 -11.82 -5.22
N VAL A 116 -6.80 -12.00 -6.01
CA VAL A 116 -6.42 -11.03 -7.04
C VAL A 116 -7.36 -11.11 -8.24
N GLY A 117 -8.07 -10.02 -8.51
CA GLY A 117 -8.75 -9.77 -9.78
C GLY A 117 -7.96 -8.81 -10.66
N VAL A 118 -8.07 -8.98 -11.98
CA VAL A 118 -7.38 -8.15 -12.97
C VAL A 118 -8.40 -7.58 -13.96
N TRP A 119 -8.24 -6.29 -14.28
CA TRP A 119 -9.06 -5.59 -15.27
C TRP A 119 -8.17 -4.81 -16.23
N ALA A 120 -8.56 -4.77 -17.50
CA ALA A 120 -7.88 -3.99 -18.53
C ALA A 120 -8.87 -3.09 -19.27
N SER A 121 -8.35 -1.96 -19.79
CA SER A 121 -9.12 -1.11 -20.69
C SER A 121 -9.36 -1.81 -22.02
N ALA A 122 -10.48 -1.50 -22.66
CA ALA A 122 -10.83 -2.12 -23.96
C ALA A 122 -9.77 -1.88 -25.05
N ASP A 123 -9.03 -0.76 -24.96
CA ASP A 123 -7.93 -0.42 -25.86
C ASP A 123 -6.57 -1.03 -25.45
N GLY A 124 -6.52 -1.81 -24.36
CA GLY A 124 -5.32 -2.49 -23.87
C GLY A 124 -4.25 -1.56 -23.27
N THR A 125 -4.55 -0.27 -23.10
CA THR A 125 -3.54 0.73 -22.72
C THR A 125 -3.43 0.99 -21.22
N GLY A 126 -4.29 0.37 -20.42
CA GLY A 126 -4.27 0.48 -18.98
C GLY A 126 -4.80 -0.79 -18.34
N MET A 127 -4.22 -1.14 -17.19
CA MET A 127 -4.71 -2.23 -16.38
C MET A 127 -4.71 -1.87 -14.90
N LEU A 128 -5.54 -2.55 -14.12
CA LEU A 128 -5.47 -2.52 -12.67
C LEU A 128 -5.69 -3.91 -12.08
N THR A 129 -5.14 -4.11 -10.90
CA THR A 129 -5.39 -5.27 -10.05
C THR A 129 -6.07 -4.83 -8.77
N LEU A 130 -7.02 -5.60 -8.27
CA LEU A 130 -7.53 -5.51 -6.90
C LEU A 130 -7.27 -6.83 -6.18
N GLY A 131 -6.84 -6.78 -4.91
CA GLY A 131 -6.63 -7.98 -4.11
C GLY A 131 -6.52 -7.67 -2.62
N ARG A 132 -6.53 -8.71 -1.79
CA ARG A 132 -6.41 -8.64 -0.33
C ARG A 132 -4.95 -8.65 0.08
N GLY A 133 -4.44 -7.48 0.50
CA GLY A 133 -3.05 -7.32 0.93
C GLY A 133 -2.89 -7.29 2.44
N VAL A 134 -2.11 -6.32 2.94
CA VAL A 134 -1.71 -6.21 4.35
C VAL A 134 -2.93 -6.22 5.26
N ALA A 135 -2.95 -7.17 6.21
CA ALA A 135 -4.06 -7.36 7.15
C ALA A 135 -5.45 -7.45 6.48
N GLY A 136 -5.53 -8.01 5.27
CA GLY A 136 -6.76 -8.26 4.53
C GLY A 136 -7.40 -7.03 3.89
N ARG A 137 -6.73 -5.87 3.89
CA ARG A 137 -7.27 -4.66 3.26
C ARG A 137 -7.33 -4.81 1.74
N LEU A 138 -8.35 -4.23 1.11
CA LEU A 138 -8.50 -4.24 -0.35
C LEU A 138 -7.52 -3.24 -0.98
N GLU A 139 -6.56 -3.75 -1.74
CA GLU A 139 -5.48 -2.96 -2.33
C GLU A 139 -5.58 -2.90 -3.86
N VAL A 140 -5.29 -1.72 -4.41
CA VAL A 140 -5.20 -1.49 -5.85
C VAL A 140 -3.76 -1.29 -6.30
N SER A 141 -3.49 -1.75 -7.51
CA SER A 141 -2.29 -1.42 -8.26
C SER A 141 -2.68 -1.19 -9.72
N LEU A 142 -2.04 -0.24 -10.41
CA LEU A 142 -2.38 0.15 -11.77
C LEU A 142 -1.13 0.29 -12.64
N GLU A 143 -1.28 0.00 -13.93
CA GLU A 143 -0.27 0.19 -14.96
C GLU A 143 -0.89 0.95 -16.14
N VAL A 144 -0.10 1.86 -16.74
CA VAL A 144 -0.48 2.57 -17.97
C VAL A 144 0.64 2.37 -18.97
N GLU A 145 0.25 1.89 -20.14
CA GLU A 145 1.14 1.64 -21.27
C GLU A 145 2.03 2.87 -21.55
N PRO A 146 3.36 2.74 -21.72
CA PRO A 146 4.26 3.88 -21.87
C PRO A 146 3.83 4.94 -22.89
N GLY A 147 3.38 4.54 -24.08
CA GLY A 147 2.89 5.45 -25.13
C GLY A 147 1.57 6.16 -24.84
N SER A 148 0.93 5.79 -23.73
CA SER A 148 -0.40 6.21 -23.31
C SER A 148 -0.40 7.08 -22.05
N ARG A 149 0.79 7.35 -21.51
CA ARG A 149 0.97 8.19 -20.32
C ARG A 149 0.55 9.65 -20.62
N SER A 150 0.45 10.46 -19.56
CA SER A 150 0.08 11.90 -19.60
C SER A 150 -1.32 12.29 -20.11
N ARG A 151 -2.26 11.34 -20.29
CA ARG A 151 -3.66 11.62 -20.70
C ARG A 151 -4.72 11.42 -19.61
N GLY A 152 -4.34 11.58 -18.34
CA GLY A 152 -5.26 11.34 -17.21
C GLY A 152 -5.65 9.87 -16.98
N ARG A 153 -5.07 8.93 -17.74
CA ARG A 153 -5.39 7.49 -17.67
C ARG A 153 -5.15 6.88 -16.28
N GLY A 154 -4.06 7.25 -15.61
CA GLY A 154 -3.80 6.80 -14.24
C GLY A 154 -4.91 7.21 -13.27
N THR A 155 -5.38 8.46 -13.38
CA THR A 155 -6.50 8.97 -12.56
C THR A 155 -7.79 8.22 -12.87
N ALA A 156 -8.06 7.96 -14.15
CA ALA A 156 -9.23 7.19 -14.57
C ALA A 156 -9.20 5.75 -14.02
N LEU A 157 -8.05 5.06 -14.07
CA LEU A 157 -7.88 3.73 -13.48
C LEU A 157 -8.08 3.75 -11.96
N ALA A 158 -7.53 4.74 -11.27
CA ALA A 158 -7.71 4.87 -9.81
C ALA A 158 -9.17 5.14 -9.42
N LEU A 159 -9.93 5.91 -10.22
CA LEU A 159 -11.38 6.09 -10.06
C LEU A 159 -12.15 4.80 -10.36
N ALA A 160 -11.76 4.06 -11.40
CA ALA A 160 -12.39 2.80 -11.76
C ALA A 160 -12.21 1.77 -10.64
N ALA A 161 -11.04 1.70 -10.01
CA ALA A 161 -10.81 0.83 -8.84
C ALA A 161 -11.79 1.12 -7.70
N ARG A 162 -12.04 2.40 -7.37
CA ARG A 162 -13.06 2.79 -6.38
C ARG A 162 -14.46 2.39 -6.80
N SER A 163 -14.73 2.39 -8.10
CA SER A 163 -16.05 2.06 -8.66
C SER A 163 -16.32 0.56 -8.71
N LEU A 164 -15.27 -0.27 -8.74
CA LEU A 164 -15.33 -1.73 -8.67
C LEU A 164 -15.44 -2.23 -7.23
N ALA A 165 -14.94 -1.48 -6.26
CA ALA A 165 -14.93 -1.86 -4.86
C ALA A 165 -16.27 -1.60 -4.15
N THR A 166 -16.60 -2.46 -3.19
CA THR A 166 -17.72 -2.29 -2.24
C THR A 166 -17.26 -1.79 -0.86
N GLU A 167 -15.95 -1.68 -0.66
CA GLU A 167 -15.31 -1.22 0.58
C GLU A 167 -14.17 -0.23 0.25
N ALA A 168 -13.47 0.27 1.27
CA ALA A 168 -12.40 1.23 1.07
C ALA A 168 -11.19 0.60 0.35
N VAL A 169 -10.61 1.34 -0.59
CA VAL A 169 -9.51 0.89 -1.45
C VAL A 169 -8.21 1.57 -1.01
N TRP A 170 -7.17 0.77 -0.86
CA TRP A 170 -5.85 1.19 -0.41
C TRP A 170 -4.85 1.15 -1.55
N ALA A 171 -3.89 2.07 -1.55
CA ALA A 171 -2.79 2.06 -2.52
C ALA A 171 -1.48 2.43 -1.82
N GLN A 172 -0.43 1.64 -2.07
CA GLN A 172 0.94 1.96 -1.73
C GLN A 172 1.62 2.60 -2.95
N VAL A 173 2.13 3.81 -2.79
CA VAL A 173 2.73 4.58 -3.88
C VAL A 173 4.04 5.20 -3.44
N ALA A 174 5.14 4.80 -4.09
CA ALA A 174 6.44 5.39 -3.89
C ALA A 174 6.36 6.91 -4.07
N PRO A 175 6.83 7.74 -3.11
CA PRO A 175 6.78 9.19 -3.25
C PRO A 175 7.52 9.71 -4.50
N ALA A 176 8.56 9.00 -4.94
CA ALA A 176 9.30 9.30 -6.16
C ALA A 176 8.53 8.97 -7.45
N ASN A 177 7.50 8.13 -7.40
CA ASN A 177 6.57 7.91 -8.52
C ASN A 177 5.49 9.01 -8.52
N THR A 178 5.95 10.24 -8.78
CA THR A 178 5.12 11.45 -8.72
C THR A 178 3.91 11.41 -9.66
N ALA A 179 4.03 10.71 -10.80
CA ALA A 179 2.93 10.53 -11.73
C ALA A 179 1.81 9.68 -11.13
N SER A 180 2.15 8.53 -10.52
CA SER A 180 1.16 7.67 -9.86
C SER A 180 0.58 8.34 -8.62
N LEU A 181 1.42 9.00 -7.81
CA LEU A 181 0.96 9.73 -6.63
C LEU A 181 -0.06 10.80 -6.99
N ARG A 182 0.23 11.63 -8.01
CA ARG A 182 -0.72 12.64 -8.51
C ARG A 182 -2.01 12.02 -9.04
N ALA A 183 -1.93 10.89 -9.73
CA ALA A 183 -3.10 10.20 -10.26
C ALA A 183 -4.04 9.73 -9.15
N PHE A 184 -3.52 9.11 -8.10
CA PHE A 184 -4.32 8.66 -6.95
C PHE A 184 -4.90 9.84 -6.17
N LEU A 185 -4.12 10.89 -5.91
CA LEU A 185 -4.61 12.10 -5.24
C LEU A 185 -5.75 12.76 -6.05
N ALA A 186 -5.58 12.90 -7.36
CA ALA A 186 -6.63 13.44 -8.25
C ALA A 186 -7.88 12.55 -8.30
N ALA A 187 -7.74 11.24 -8.07
CA ALA A 187 -8.84 10.28 -7.98
C ALA A 187 -9.51 10.25 -6.59
N GLY A 188 -9.15 11.17 -5.67
CA GLY A 188 -9.76 11.31 -4.36
C GLY A 188 -9.21 10.37 -3.28
N TYR A 189 -8.05 9.76 -3.51
CA TYR A 189 -7.33 9.06 -2.45
C TYR A 189 -6.63 10.08 -1.55
N ARG A 190 -6.66 9.85 -0.24
CA ARG A 190 -5.99 10.68 0.76
C ARG A 190 -4.81 9.94 1.38
N PRO A 191 -3.68 10.60 1.66
CA PRO A 191 -2.60 10.01 2.45
C PRO A 191 -3.09 9.69 3.86
N VAL A 192 -2.71 8.53 4.37
CA VAL A 192 -3.04 8.07 5.73
C VAL A 192 -1.82 7.56 6.50
N GLY A 193 -0.67 7.47 5.84
CA GLY A 193 0.59 7.04 6.45
C GLY A 193 1.66 6.71 5.42
N ALA A 194 2.68 6.01 5.87
CA ALA A 194 3.73 5.41 5.06
C ALA A 194 3.94 3.94 5.47
N GLU A 195 4.46 3.14 4.54
CA GLU A 195 4.65 1.70 4.73
C GLU A 195 5.91 1.22 4.02
N VAL A 196 6.62 0.29 4.65
CA VAL A 196 7.67 -0.53 4.04
C VAL A 196 7.31 -1.99 4.24
N LEU A 197 7.24 -2.76 3.15
CA LEU A 197 7.04 -4.21 3.18
C LEU A 197 8.34 -4.95 2.93
N PHE A 198 8.57 -6.02 3.67
CA PHE A 198 9.67 -6.95 3.47
C PHE A 198 9.14 -8.18 2.73
N GLY A 199 9.74 -8.50 1.59
CA GLY A 199 9.28 -9.57 0.69
C GLY A 199 9.14 -10.95 1.38
N PRO A 200 8.36 -11.86 0.79
CA PRO A 200 8.29 -13.26 1.23
C PRO A 200 9.63 -13.99 1.12
#